data_AF-A0AAX0S092-F1
#
_entry.id   AF-A0AAX0S092-F1
#
_cell.length_a   1.000
_cell.length_b   1.000
_cell.length_c   1.000
_cell.angle_alpha   90.00
_cell.angle_beta   90.00
_cell.angle_gamma   90.00
#
_symmetry.space_group_name_H-M   'P 1'
#
loop_
_entity.id
_entity.type
_entity.pdbx_description
1 polymer ?
#
loop_
_entity_poly.entity_id
_entity_poly.type
_entity_poly.pdbx_seq_one_letter_code
_entity_poly.pdbx_strand_id
1 'polypeptide(L)'
;MNIKKRIVPAVLVVSVISSGIATYNQTLNVEASSNHLVEQEKKQQEARITNINVLNTMTLQVTFNKPLVAEDVDPNNLENIKKQFEFNHGMSIVNVPRLKTGAKSTYIVPVTIQMDDTKYSMSYKGQRVKTFEGTDEKIDIRNTQQVTNDTFELESFLEDGVTDYANIIEAYRAGRGDLAFELDNRNKDENGKRFEIISSLRDRVVTITGSNGERFVANYVPFTQAADGRQAPKFRLPAGQQLKPGVAYTVTSKWADLENKRFKAQYIAPLKLQSAEAIDNKTIKIVLDKDPGMELFAGRSIELQGEDGSTVQAQYRFSSRKGSVGIFDVTSNTLKTGVKYRVVPMNNWATADYIPLIVK
;
A
#
# COMPACT_ATOMS: atom_id res chain seq x y z
N MET A 1 74.25 -33.58 10.13
CA MET A 1 73.01 -32.99 9.56
C MET A 1 72.54 -31.91 10.52
N ASN A 2 72.56 -30.61 10.21
CA ASN A 2 71.79 -29.86 9.20
C ASN A 2 70.27 -29.86 9.48
N ILE A 3 69.54 -28.73 9.58
CA ILE A 3 69.90 -27.29 9.39
C ILE A 3 69.14 -26.36 10.35
N LYS A 4 69.73 -25.17 10.56
CA LYS A 4 69.35 -24.04 11.43
C LYS A 4 68.00 -23.37 11.12
N LYS A 5 67.46 -22.57 12.07
CA LYS A 5 67.09 -21.16 11.82
C LYS A 5 67.19 -20.25 13.08
N ARG A 6 67.33 -18.93 12.84
CA ARG A 6 67.79 -17.82 13.72
C ARG A 6 67.34 -16.47 13.08
N ILE A 7 67.33 -15.28 13.72
CA ILE A 7 67.68 -14.80 15.09
C ILE A 7 66.75 -13.61 15.48
N VAL A 8 66.90 -13.08 16.71
CA VAL A 8 66.13 -11.99 17.37
C VAL A 8 67.11 -11.21 18.29
N PRO A 9 67.01 -9.90 18.62
CA PRO A 9 65.94 -8.90 18.40
C PRO A 9 66.39 -7.58 17.67
N ALA A 10 65.62 -6.51 17.90
CA ALA A 10 65.71 -5.08 17.56
C ALA A 10 67.01 -4.29 17.86
N VAL A 11 67.14 -3.06 17.29
CA VAL A 11 67.28 -1.74 17.97
C VAL A 11 67.70 -0.57 17.03
N LEU A 12 67.07 0.61 17.26
CA LEU A 12 67.31 2.03 16.90
C LEU A 12 68.29 2.56 15.80
N VAL A 13 67.72 3.52 15.02
CA VAL A 13 68.17 4.90 14.68
C VAL A 13 69.48 5.18 13.92
N VAL A 14 69.32 5.86 12.77
CA VAL A 14 70.24 6.90 12.24
C VAL A 14 69.40 8.09 11.75
N SER A 15 69.90 9.31 11.93
CA SER A 15 69.23 10.58 11.61
C SER A 15 69.71 11.24 10.30
N VAL A 16 68.78 11.91 9.58
CA VAL A 16 68.84 13.17 8.77
C VAL A 16 70.26 13.65 8.33
N ILE A 17 70.55 14.02 7.07
CA ILE A 17 70.16 15.27 6.35
C ILE A 17 70.52 15.18 4.84
N SER A 18 69.68 15.79 3.97
CA SER A 18 69.88 16.21 2.54
C SER A 18 70.31 15.13 1.51
N SER A 19 70.09 15.27 0.20
CA SER A 19 69.48 16.32 -0.65
C SER A 19 68.53 15.69 -1.68
N GLY A 20 67.61 16.47 -2.27
CA GLY A 20 66.52 15.91 -3.10
C GLY A 20 66.87 15.70 -4.58
N ILE A 21 66.11 14.80 -5.22
CA ILE A 21 65.61 14.87 -6.61
C ILE A 21 64.35 13.97 -6.68
N ALA A 22 63.38 14.33 -7.52
CA ALA A 22 62.02 13.80 -7.45
C ALA A 22 61.84 12.36 -7.94
N THR A 23 61.03 11.59 -7.23
CA THR A 23 60.33 10.40 -7.74
C THR A 23 58.84 10.67 -7.80
N TYR A 24 58.21 10.49 -8.96
CA TYR A 24 56.78 10.68 -9.17
C TYR A 24 55.96 9.59 -8.45
N ASN A 25 55.11 9.99 -7.51
CA ASN A 25 54.21 9.08 -6.79
C ASN A 25 53.04 8.63 -7.70
N GLN A 26 53.00 7.35 -8.06
CA GLN A 26 51.78 6.69 -8.55
C GLN A 26 50.85 6.35 -7.38
N THR A 27 50.11 7.35 -6.86
CA THR A 27 49.11 7.13 -5.80
C THR A 27 47.73 7.73 -6.11
N LEU A 28 47.44 8.02 -7.39
CA LEU A 28 46.21 8.72 -7.82
C LEU A 28 45.15 7.87 -8.54
N ASN A 29 45.30 6.53 -8.60
CA ASN A 29 44.33 5.68 -9.33
C ASN A 29 43.88 4.40 -8.60
N VAL A 30 44.41 4.10 -7.41
CA VAL A 30 44.04 2.86 -6.68
C VAL A 30 42.68 3.03 -5.97
N GLU A 31 42.43 4.15 -5.31
CA GLU A 31 41.16 4.40 -4.59
C GLU A 31 39.96 4.56 -5.54
N ALA A 32 40.12 5.26 -6.67
CA ALA A 32 39.05 5.39 -7.66
C ALA A 32 38.72 4.04 -8.33
N SER A 33 39.73 3.25 -8.67
CA SER A 33 39.54 1.92 -9.28
C SER A 33 38.94 0.92 -8.29
N SER A 34 39.38 0.92 -7.03
CA SER A 34 38.84 0.03 -5.99
C SER A 34 37.41 0.42 -5.59
N ASN A 35 37.08 1.71 -5.49
CA ASN A 35 35.70 2.16 -5.29
C ASN A 35 34.80 1.75 -6.46
N HIS A 36 35.25 1.89 -7.72
CA HIS A 36 34.49 1.41 -8.87
C HIS A 36 34.31 -0.12 -8.90
N LEU A 37 35.32 -0.90 -8.49
CA LEU A 37 35.21 -2.35 -8.38
C LEU A 37 34.21 -2.76 -7.28
N VAL A 38 34.28 -2.15 -6.10
CA VAL A 38 33.33 -2.38 -5.00
C VAL A 38 31.91 -1.96 -5.37
N GLU A 39 31.73 -0.86 -6.13
CA GLU A 39 30.42 -0.43 -6.62
C GLU A 39 29.89 -1.37 -7.72
N GLN A 40 30.76 -1.90 -8.61
CA GLN A 40 30.37 -2.90 -9.61
C GLN A 40 30.03 -4.26 -8.98
N GLU A 41 30.75 -4.71 -7.95
CA GLU A 41 30.42 -5.91 -7.18
C GLU A 41 29.09 -5.75 -6.44
N LYS A 42 28.85 -4.60 -5.78
CA LYS A 42 27.52 -4.28 -5.21
C LYS A 42 26.43 -4.33 -6.29
N LYS A 43 26.64 -3.70 -7.46
CA LYS A 43 25.70 -3.75 -8.59
C LYS A 43 25.57 -5.14 -9.23
N GLN A 44 26.43 -6.12 -8.95
CA GLN A 44 26.22 -7.55 -9.28
C GLN A 44 25.46 -8.31 -8.19
N GLN A 45 25.64 -7.92 -6.92
CA GLN A 45 24.92 -8.49 -5.78
C GLN A 45 23.47 -8.00 -5.68
N GLU A 46 23.11 -6.87 -6.28
CA GLU A 46 21.72 -6.42 -6.42
C GLU A 46 20.84 -7.30 -7.33
N ALA A 47 19.54 -7.27 -7.08
CA ALA A 47 18.53 -7.89 -7.93
C ALA A 47 18.37 -7.11 -9.25
N ARG A 48 18.19 -7.82 -10.36
CA ARG A 48 18.09 -7.24 -11.71
C ARG A 48 16.82 -7.72 -12.39
N ILE A 49 16.09 -6.80 -13.01
CA ILE A 49 14.88 -7.10 -13.78
C ILE A 49 15.25 -8.02 -14.96
N THR A 50 14.68 -9.22 -15.00
CA THR A 50 14.81 -10.15 -16.12
C THR A 50 13.66 -9.97 -17.10
N ASN A 51 12.42 -9.91 -16.59
CA ASN A 51 11.19 -9.79 -17.36
C ASN A 51 10.21 -8.79 -16.74
N ILE A 52 9.42 -8.13 -17.59
CA ILE A 52 8.25 -7.32 -17.21
C ILE A 52 7.08 -7.84 -18.04
N ASN A 53 5.99 -8.25 -17.38
CA ASN A 53 4.72 -8.53 -18.03
C ASN A 53 3.69 -7.51 -17.56
N VAL A 54 2.93 -6.94 -18.48
CA VAL A 54 1.81 -6.04 -18.15
C VAL A 54 0.59 -6.91 -17.88
N LEU A 55 -0.15 -6.64 -16.80
CA LEU A 55 -1.30 -7.46 -16.39
C LEU A 55 -2.65 -6.77 -16.60
N ASN A 56 -2.65 -5.44 -16.50
CA ASN A 56 -3.74 -4.51 -16.74
C ASN A 56 -3.15 -3.10 -16.63
N THR A 57 -3.95 -2.09 -16.96
CA THR A 57 -3.57 -0.67 -16.99
C THR A 57 -2.98 -0.14 -15.67
N MET A 58 -3.16 -0.82 -14.53
CA MET A 58 -2.62 -0.40 -13.24
C MET A 58 -1.62 -1.36 -12.57
N THR A 59 -1.22 -2.44 -13.24
CA THR A 59 -0.45 -3.53 -12.63
C THR A 59 0.60 -4.13 -13.57
N LEU A 60 1.83 -4.24 -13.09
CA LEU A 60 2.91 -5.02 -13.71
C LEU A 60 3.18 -6.30 -12.91
N GLN A 61 3.61 -7.36 -13.58
CA GLN A 61 4.27 -8.52 -12.99
C GLN A 61 5.75 -8.48 -13.38
N VAL A 62 6.62 -8.22 -12.40
CA VAL A 62 8.06 -8.01 -12.62
C VAL A 62 8.85 -9.20 -12.09
N THR A 63 9.68 -9.80 -12.92
CA THR A 63 10.57 -10.90 -12.54
C THR A 63 11.99 -10.39 -12.38
N PHE A 64 12.66 -10.81 -11.30
CA PHE A 64 14.07 -10.52 -11.04
C PHE A 64 14.91 -11.80 -11.12
N ASN A 65 16.23 -11.65 -11.31
CA ASN A 65 17.18 -12.78 -11.31
C ASN A 65 17.38 -13.45 -9.94
N LYS A 66 16.98 -12.77 -8.86
CA LYS A 66 17.00 -13.23 -7.46
C LYS A 66 15.91 -12.47 -6.68
N PRO A 67 15.51 -12.90 -5.46
CA PRO A 67 14.56 -12.14 -4.64
C PRO A 67 15.05 -10.71 -4.37
N LEU A 68 14.11 -9.78 -4.23
CA LEU A 68 14.34 -8.47 -3.62
C LEU A 68 14.70 -8.64 -2.13
N VAL A 69 15.54 -7.77 -1.58
CA VAL A 69 15.82 -7.74 -0.12
C VAL A 69 14.62 -7.15 0.64
N ALA A 70 14.55 -7.40 1.95
CA ALA A 70 13.38 -7.08 2.76
C ALA A 70 13.03 -5.58 2.75
N GLU A 71 14.05 -4.73 2.73
CA GLU A 71 13.96 -3.27 2.73
C GLU A 71 13.29 -2.71 1.46
N ASP A 72 13.36 -3.46 0.36
CA ASP A 72 12.78 -3.09 -0.95
C ASP A 72 11.32 -3.55 -1.11
N VAL A 73 10.78 -4.28 -0.13
CA VAL A 73 9.39 -4.76 -0.07
C VAL A 73 8.69 -4.45 1.26
N ASP A 74 9.33 -3.69 2.15
CA ASP A 74 8.75 -3.26 3.43
C ASP A 74 7.63 -2.22 3.19
N PRO A 75 6.37 -2.51 3.57
CA PRO A 75 5.24 -1.59 3.38
C PRO A 75 5.41 -0.25 4.13
N ASN A 76 6.28 -0.17 5.13
CA ASN A 76 6.59 1.06 5.86
C ASN A 76 7.58 1.98 5.12
N ASN A 77 8.28 1.45 4.10
CA ASN A 77 9.38 2.14 3.41
C ASN A 77 9.01 2.62 1.99
N LEU A 78 7.72 2.66 1.64
CA LEU A 78 7.21 2.92 0.28
C LEU A 78 7.86 4.13 -0.42
N GLU A 79 8.02 5.26 0.29
CA GLU A 79 8.57 6.49 -0.32
C GLU A 79 10.06 6.39 -0.66
N ASN A 80 10.82 5.49 -0.03
CA ASN A 80 12.19 5.20 -0.46
C ASN A 80 12.21 4.11 -1.53
N ILE A 81 11.32 3.10 -1.44
CA ILE A 81 11.18 2.06 -2.47
C ILE A 81 10.81 2.71 -3.82
N LYS A 82 9.89 3.68 -3.85
CA LYS A 82 9.57 4.49 -5.05
C LYS A 82 10.81 5.06 -5.73
N LYS A 83 11.77 5.58 -4.97
CA LYS A 83 13.03 6.16 -5.51
C LYS A 83 13.97 5.10 -6.08
N GLN A 84 13.81 3.82 -5.72
CA GLN A 84 14.56 2.72 -6.32
C GLN A 84 14.02 2.33 -7.70
N PHE A 85 12.81 2.74 -8.06
CA PHE A 85 12.13 2.40 -9.32
C PHE A 85 11.95 3.64 -10.19
N GLU A 86 12.80 3.79 -11.20
CA GLU A 86 12.73 4.91 -12.15
C GLU A 86 11.87 4.52 -13.35
N PHE A 87 10.90 5.36 -13.71
CA PHE A 87 10.11 5.21 -14.94
C PHE A 87 10.13 6.50 -15.77
N ASN A 88 9.83 6.38 -17.06
CA ASN A 88 9.52 7.52 -17.92
C ASN A 88 8.02 7.91 -17.85
N HIS A 89 7.65 8.97 -18.57
CA HIS A 89 6.27 9.45 -18.74
C HIS A 89 5.48 9.68 -17.43
N GLY A 90 6.17 10.04 -16.33
CA GLY A 90 5.54 10.32 -15.04
C GLY A 90 4.95 9.09 -14.32
N MET A 91 5.24 7.88 -14.80
CA MET A 91 4.82 6.66 -14.11
C MET A 91 5.55 6.48 -12.78
N SER A 92 4.89 5.85 -11.81
CA SER A 92 5.53 5.40 -10.57
C SER A 92 4.84 4.17 -10.00
N ILE A 93 5.50 3.46 -9.08
CA ILE A 93 4.82 2.48 -8.23
C ILE A 93 3.91 3.20 -7.24
N VAL A 94 2.70 2.66 -7.06
CA VAL A 94 1.70 3.19 -6.13
C VAL A 94 1.79 2.52 -4.77
N ASN A 95 2.20 1.24 -4.72
CA ASN A 95 2.47 0.51 -3.48
C ASN A 95 3.67 -0.42 -3.66
N VAL A 96 4.16 -1.01 -2.57
CA VAL A 96 5.38 -1.84 -2.59
C VAL A 96 5.20 -3.10 -3.45
N PRO A 97 6.25 -3.56 -4.17
CA PRO A 97 6.24 -4.86 -4.82
C PRO A 97 5.92 -5.99 -3.83
N ARG A 98 5.08 -6.94 -4.24
CA ARG A 98 4.75 -8.11 -3.41
C ARG A 98 5.07 -9.41 -4.13
N LEU A 99 5.83 -10.29 -3.46
CA LEU A 99 6.23 -11.59 -3.99
C LEU A 99 4.99 -12.45 -4.20
N LYS A 100 4.84 -12.99 -5.41
CA LYS A 100 3.74 -13.87 -5.77
C LYS A 100 3.88 -15.22 -5.07
N THR A 101 2.77 -15.74 -4.55
CA THR A 101 2.68 -17.06 -3.92
C THR A 101 3.27 -18.13 -4.85
N GLY A 102 4.19 -18.96 -4.34
CA GLY A 102 4.89 -20.01 -5.11
C GLY A 102 6.04 -19.53 -6.03
N ALA A 103 6.21 -18.22 -6.23
CA ALA A 103 7.30 -17.68 -7.04
C ALA A 103 8.58 -17.43 -6.20
N LYS A 104 9.76 -17.55 -6.84
CA LYS A 104 11.05 -17.22 -6.21
C LYS A 104 11.40 -15.73 -6.27
N SER A 105 11.04 -15.06 -7.36
CA SER A 105 11.47 -13.68 -7.63
C SER A 105 10.54 -12.93 -8.60
N THR A 106 9.27 -13.33 -8.65
CA THR A 106 8.21 -12.70 -9.46
C THR A 106 7.29 -11.91 -8.54
N TYR A 107 7.13 -10.62 -8.81
CA TYR A 107 6.41 -9.68 -7.95
C TYR A 107 5.23 -9.05 -8.68
N ILE A 108 4.10 -8.89 -7.99
CA ILE A 108 3.03 -7.99 -8.40
C ILE A 108 3.44 -6.57 -8.00
N VAL A 109 3.46 -5.65 -8.96
CA VAL A 109 3.91 -4.26 -8.83
C VAL A 109 2.77 -3.33 -9.24
N PRO A 110 2.05 -2.72 -8.27
CA PRO A 110 0.99 -1.75 -8.54
C PRO A 110 1.59 -0.43 -9.04
N VAL A 111 1.16 0.06 -10.21
CA VAL A 111 1.68 1.29 -10.85
C VAL A 111 0.58 2.31 -11.12
N THR A 112 0.94 3.56 -11.36
CA THR A 112 0.01 4.58 -11.89
C THR A 112 -0.68 4.10 -13.16
N ILE A 113 -1.87 4.63 -13.47
CA ILE A 113 -2.63 4.24 -14.68
C ILE A 113 -1.74 4.44 -15.93
N GLN A 114 -1.63 3.39 -16.73
CA GLN A 114 -0.91 3.35 -17.98
C GLN A 114 -1.68 4.09 -19.07
N MET A 115 -0.93 4.63 -20.03
CA MET A 115 -1.47 5.03 -21.31
C MET A 115 -1.25 3.87 -22.29
N ASP A 116 -2.27 3.60 -23.10
CA ASP A 116 -2.22 2.57 -24.15
C ASP A 116 -1.15 2.91 -25.20
N ASP A 117 -0.63 1.90 -25.89
CA ASP A 117 0.44 1.98 -26.92
C ASP A 117 1.70 2.77 -26.49
N THR A 118 1.84 3.09 -25.20
CA THR A 118 2.90 3.97 -24.71
C THR A 118 4.11 3.14 -24.32
N LYS A 119 5.24 3.39 -24.97
CA LYS A 119 6.50 2.71 -24.67
C LYS A 119 7.10 3.21 -23.36
N TYR A 120 6.85 2.47 -22.29
CA TYR A 120 7.44 2.73 -20.98
C TYR A 120 8.85 2.15 -20.87
N SER A 121 9.65 2.77 -20.01
CA SER A 121 10.94 2.28 -19.55
C SER A 121 10.95 2.19 -18.03
N MET A 122 11.61 1.17 -17.49
CA MET A 122 11.74 0.92 -16.06
C MET A 122 13.19 0.57 -15.74
N SER A 123 13.74 1.25 -14.74
CA SER A 123 15.02 0.96 -14.09
C SER A 123 14.74 0.51 -12.64
N TYR A 124 15.70 -0.20 -12.05
CA TYR A 124 15.69 -0.53 -10.63
C TYR A 124 17.11 -0.36 -10.09
N LYS A 125 17.31 0.44 -9.03
CA LYS A 125 18.64 0.73 -8.43
C LYS A 125 19.70 1.20 -9.45
N GLY A 126 19.29 1.95 -10.47
CA GLY A 126 20.18 2.39 -11.55
C GLY A 126 20.77 1.25 -12.39
N GLN A 127 20.18 0.06 -12.33
CA GLN A 127 20.53 -1.09 -13.18
C GLN A 127 20.01 -0.89 -14.61
N ARG A 128 20.40 -1.78 -15.53
CA ARG A 128 20.03 -1.71 -16.95
C ARG A 128 18.51 -1.59 -17.14
N VAL A 129 18.10 -0.51 -17.80
CA VAL A 129 16.72 -0.22 -18.20
C VAL A 129 16.11 -1.35 -19.02
N LYS A 130 14.85 -1.67 -18.72
CA LYS A 130 13.96 -2.54 -19.48
C LYS A 130 12.80 -1.72 -20.04
N THR A 131 12.26 -2.10 -21.18
CA THR A 131 11.09 -1.44 -21.80
C THR A 131 9.91 -2.38 -21.89
N PHE A 132 8.71 -1.82 -21.79
CA PHE A 132 7.44 -2.50 -22.02
C PHE A 132 6.47 -1.52 -22.69
N GLU A 133 5.37 -2.04 -23.21
CA GLU A 133 4.29 -1.27 -23.83
C GLU A 133 3.14 -1.19 -22.84
N GLY A 134 2.59 0.00 -22.64
CA GLY A 134 1.43 0.19 -21.75
C GLY A 134 0.16 -0.41 -22.34
N THR A 135 -0.88 -0.54 -21.51
CA THR A 135 -2.19 -1.04 -21.94
C THR A 135 -3.33 -0.27 -21.29
N ASP A 136 -4.47 -0.21 -21.98
CA ASP A 136 -5.76 0.13 -21.38
C ASP A 136 -6.57 -1.07 -20.83
N GLU A 137 -6.07 -2.33 -20.93
CA GLU A 137 -6.72 -3.55 -20.38
C GLU A 137 -7.15 -3.28 -18.92
N LYS A 138 -8.46 -3.28 -18.67
CA LYS A 138 -9.04 -3.08 -17.35
C LYS A 138 -9.36 -4.42 -16.70
N ILE A 139 -9.74 -4.37 -15.43
CA ILE A 139 -10.25 -5.55 -14.72
C ILE A 139 -11.77 -5.59 -14.84
N ASP A 140 -12.31 -6.76 -15.17
CA ASP A 140 -13.76 -6.97 -15.20
C ASP A 140 -14.36 -6.99 -13.78
N ILE A 141 -15.39 -6.16 -13.57
CA ILE A 141 -16.13 -6.03 -12.33
C ILE A 141 -17.62 -6.26 -12.61
N ARG A 142 -18.18 -7.28 -11.98
CA ARG A 142 -19.56 -7.73 -12.21
C ARG A 142 -20.59 -6.72 -11.67
N ASN A 143 -20.46 -6.27 -10.43
CA ASN A 143 -21.51 -5.51 -9.74
C ASN A 143 -21.05 -4.19 -9.09
N THR A 144 -22.02 -3.32 -8.82
CA THR A 144 -21.87 -2.16 -7.92
C THR A 144 -23.04 -2.09 -6.94
N GLN A 145 -22.76 -1.87 -5.66
CA GLN A 145 -23.79 -1.86 -4.60
C GLN A 145 -23.52 -0.81 -3.52
N GLN A 146 -24.57 -0.15 -3.03
CA GLN A 146 -24.48 0.74 -1.86
C GLN A 146 -24.25 -0.06 -0.56
N VAL A 147 -23.32 0.40 0.27
CA VAL A 147 -22.97 -0.22 1.57
C VAL A 147 -23.43 0.64 2.75
N THR A 148 -23.25 1.97 2.66
CA THR A 148 -23.73 2.95 3.66
C THR A 148 -24.38 4.15 2.97
N ASN A 149 -24.77 5.16 3.73
CA ASN A 149 -25.14 6.48 3.21
C ASN A 149 -24.01 7.21 2.43
N ASP A 150 -22.74 6.79 2.50
CA ASP A 150 -21.61 7.48 1.85
C ASP A 150 -20.59 6.55 1.18
N THR A 151 -20.77 5.24 1.29
CA THR A 151 -19.84 4.21 0.83
C THR A 151 -20.60 3.20 -0.04
N PHE A 152 -19.98 2.77 -1.13
CA PHE A 152 -20.45 1.71 -2.02
C PHE A 152 -19.31 0.74 -2.32
N GLU A 153 -19.61 -0.41 -2.91
CA GLU A 153 -18.63 -1.42 -3.31
C GLU A 153 -18.72 -1.77 -4.79
N LEU A 154 -17.60 -2.25 -5.30
CA LEU A 154 -17.47 -2.89 -6.61
C LEU A 154 -17.26 -4.38 -6.33
N GLU A 155 -18.01 -5.28 -6.94
CA GLU A 155 -17.89 -6.72 -6.67
C GLU A 155 -17.32 -7.49 -7.86
N SER A 156 -16.43 -8.41 -7.55
CA SER A 156 -15.81 -9.38 -8.46
C SER A 156 -15.66 -10.73 -7.73
N PHE A 157 -15.48 -11.81 -8.49
CA PHE A 157 -15.58 -13.16 -7.96
C PHE A 157 -14.50 -14.10 -8.54
N LEU A 158 -14.02 -15.06 -7.73
CA LEU A 158 -13.08 -16.09 -8.18
C LEU A 158 -13.65 -16.94 -9.32
N GLU A 159 -14.97 -17.12 -9.36
CA GLU A 159 -15.67 -17.83 -10.44
C GLU A 159 -15.59 -17.12 -11.80
N ASP A 160 -15.47 -15.79 -11.84
CA ASP A 160 -15.24 -15.03 -13.08
C ASP A 160 -13.78 -15.11 -13.56
N GLY A 161 -12.87 -15.59 -12.71
CA GLY A 161 -11.43 -15.46 -12.97
C GLY A 161 -10.91 -14.07 -12.61
N VAL A 162 -11.48 -13.42 -11.60
CA VAL A 162 -10.89 -12.23 -10.97
C VAL A 162 -10.40 -12.63 -9.58
N THR A 163 -9.30 -12.03 -9.12
CA THR A 163 -8.82 -12.21 -7.74
C THR A 163 -8.21 -10.94 -7.17
N ASP A 164 -8.36 -10.74 -5.87
CA ASP A 164 -7.54 -9.79 -5.16
C ASP A 164 -6.10 -10.32 -5.08
N TYR A 165 -5.13 -9.46 -5.35
CA TYR A 165 -3.72 -9.83 -5.25
C TYR A 165 -3.36 -10.42 -3.89
N ALA A 166 -4.04 -10.04 -2.81
CA ALA A 166 -3.72 -10.52 -1.47
C ALA A 166 -4.02 -12.01 -1.23
N ASN A 167 -4.72 -12.69 -2.14
CA ASN A 167 -4.87 -14.15 -2.16
C ASN A 167 -3.65 -14.86 -2.79
N ILE A 168 -2.85 -14.13 -3.58
CA ILE A 168 -1.71 -14.63 -4.36
C ILE A 168 -0.39 -13.94 -3.98
N ILE A 169 -0.31 -13.33 -2.80
CA ILE A 169 0.92 -12.80 -2.21
C ILE A 169 1.43 -13.74 -1.10
N GLU A 170 2.69 -14.16 -1.22
CA GLU A 170 3.32 -15.12 -0.30
C GLU A 170 3.31 -14.62 1.15
N ALA A 171 3.63 -13.34 1.37
CA ALA A 171 3.62 -12.70 2.69
C ALA A 171 2.24 -12.66 3.39
N TYR A 172 1.16 -12.94 2.67
CA TYR A 172 -0.20 -12.98 3.22
C TYR A 172 -0.78 -14.40 3.28
N ARG A 173 -0.13 -15.41 2.69
CA ARG A 173 -0.61 -16.80 2.58
C ARG A 173 -1.14 -17.34 3.92
N ALA A 174 -0.35 -17.22 4.99
CA ALA A 174 -0.71 -17.72 6.31
C ALA A 174 -1.94 -17.02 6.93
N GLY A 175 -2.14 -15.72 6.66
CA GLY A 175 -3.31 -14.96 7.16
C GLY A 175 -4.57 -15.13 6.31
N ARG A 176 -4.45 -15.76 5.13
CA ARG A 176 -5.55 -16.03 4.20
C ARG A 176 -6.17 -17.41 4.35
N GLY A 177 -5.41 -18.38 4.87
CA GLY A 177 -5.86 -19.78 4.94
C GLY A 177 -6.24 -20.30 3.55
N ASP A 178 -7.40 -20.94 3.46
CA ASP A 178 -7.91 -21.57 2.23
C ASP A 178 -8.21 -20.60 1.08
N LEU A 179 -8.19 -19.28 1.33
CA LEU A 179 -8.28 -18.25 0.30
C LEU A 179 -6.94 -18.02 -0.42
N ALA A 180 -5.82 -18.56 0.09
CA ALA A 180 -4.52 -18.42 -0.55
C ALA A 180 -4.31 -19.47 -1.63
N PHE A 181 -3.89 -19.05 -2.82
CA PHE A 181 -3.59 -19.96 -3.92
C PHE A 181 -2.40 -19.49 -4.78
N GLU A 182 -1.92 -20.39 -5.63
CA GLU A 182 -0.80 -20.16 -6.53
C GLU A 182 -1.27 -19.93 -7.96
N LEU A 183 -0.53 -19.09 -8.69
CA LEU A 183 -0.78 -18.76 -10.08
C LEU A 183 0.53 -18.77 -10.85
N ASP A 184 0.57 -19.45 -12.01
CA ASP A 184 1.73 -19.51 -12.89
C ASP A 184 2.11 -18.11 -13.43
N ASN A 185 3.23 -17.99 -14.15
CA ASN A 185 3.68 -16.71 -14.70
C ASN A 185 2.72 -16.10 -15.76
N ARG A 186 1.71 -16.85 -16.23
CA ARG A 186 0.62 -16.40 -17.14
C ARG A 186 -0.69 -16.16 -16.38
N ASN A 187 -0.62 -16.10 -15.04
CA ASN A 187 -1.75 -15.99 -14.12
C ASN A 187 -2.77 -17.13 -14.23
N LYS A 188 -2.32 -18.37 -14.43
CA LYS A 188 -3.19 -19.56 -14.42
C LYS A 188 -3.06 -20.36 -13.14
N ASP A 189 -4.18 -20.87 -12.63
CA ASP A 189 -4.19 -21.85 -11.54
C ASP A 189 -3.76 -23.24 -12.03
N GLU A 190 -3.74 -24.22 -11.12
CA GLU A 190 -3.43 -25.64 -11.43
C GLU A 190 -4.41 -26.27 -12.44
N ASN A 191 -5.64 -25.75 -12.52
CA ASN A 191 -6.67 -26.17 -13.48
C ASN A 191 -6.57 -25.45 -14.83
N GLY A 192 -5.60 -24.54 -14.99
CA GLY A 192 -5.36 -23.77 -16.22
C GLY A 192 -6.25 -22.54 -16.40
N LYS A 193 -7.10 -22.19 -15.44
CA LYS A 193 -7.98 -21.01 -15.45
C LYS A 193 -7.15 -19.75 -15.28
N ARG A 194 -7.26 -18.79 -16.22
CA ARG A 194 -6.61 -17.46 -16.10
C ARG A 194 -7.33 -16.64 -15.05
N PHE A 195 -6.57 -15.86 -14.28
CA PHE A 195 -7.06 -14.85 -13.36
C PHE A 195 -6.55 -13.44 -13.70
N GLU A 196 -7.46 -12.48 -13.70
CA GLU A 196 -7.16 -11.05 -13.58
C GLU A 196 -6.87 -10.70 -12.12
N ILE A 197 -5.94 -9.78 -11.92
CA ILE A 197 -5.40 -9.46 -10.59
C ILE A 197 -5.71 -8.02 -10.24
N ILE A 198 -6.62 -7.84 -9.27
CA ILE A 198 -6.84 -6.57 -8.59
C ILE A 198 -5.64 -6.35 -7.68
N SER A 199 -4.70 -5.54 -8.13
CA SER A 199 -3.55 -5.14 -7.32
C SER A 199 -3.97 -4.13 -6.23
N SER A 200 -3.00 -3.65 -5.45
CA SER A 200 -3.26 -2.67 -4.39
C SER A 200 -4.06 -1.46 -4.90
N LEU A 201 -5.28 -1.28 -4.40
CA LEU A 201 -6.14 -0.13 -4.73
C LEU A 201 -5.80 1.15 -3.93
N ARG A 202 -4.66 1.19 -3.23
CA ARG A 202 -4.07 2.43 -2.68
C ARG A 202 -4.12 3.53 -3.74
N ASP A 203 -4.56 4.72 -3.34
CA ASP A 203 -4.72 5.93 -4.16
C ASP A 203 -5.62 5.78 -5.40
N ARG A 204 -6.36 4.67 -5.53
CA ARG A 204 -7.35 4.49 -6.61
C ARG A 204 -8.64 5.19 -6.27
N VAL A 205 -9.25 5.72 -7.33
CA VAL A 205 -10.52 6.41 -7.30
C VAL A 205 -11.43 5.85 -8.37
N VAL A 206 -12.73 6.09 -8.20
CA VAL A 206 -13.75 5.95 -9.23
C VAL A 206 -14.57 7.23 -9.32
N THR A 207 -15.18 7.49 -10.46
CA THR A 207 -16.19 8.54 -10.60
C THR A 207 -17.56 7.93 -10.34
N ILE A 208 -18.41 8.64 -9.60
CA ILE A 208 -19.83 8.29 -9.42
C ILE A 208 -20.68 9.49 -9.82
N THR A 209 -21.66 9.27 -10.70
CA THR A 209 -22.53 10.31 -11.29
C THR A 209 -23.99 9.97 -11.02
N GLY A 210 -24.72 10.86 -10.35
CA GLY A 210 -26.14 10.71 -10.05
C GLY A 210 -27.05 11.18 -11.18
N SER A 211 -28.24 10.59 -11.28
CA SER A 211 -29.30 11.00 -12.22
C SER A 211 -29.85 12.41 -11.96
N ASN A 212 -29.47 13.02 -10.84
CA ASN A 212 -29.72 14.40 -10.46
C ASN A 212 -28.60 15.37 -10.91
N GLY A 213 -27.59 14.90 -11.65
CA GLY A 213 -26.46 15.69 -12.13
C GLY A 213 -25.28 15.81 -11.16
N GLU A 214 -25.38 15.25 -9.94
CA GLU A 214 -24.24 15.22 -9.01
C GLU A 214 -23.11 14.35 -9.55
N ARG A 215 -21.87 14.77 -9.34
CA ARG A 215 -20.68 14.00 -9.72
C ARG A 215 -19.63 14.09 -8.62
N PHE A 216 -19.17 12.93 -8.16
CA PHE A 216 -18.15 12.82 -7.13
C PHE A 216 -16.99 11.94 -7.61
N VAL A 217 -15.80 12.22 -7.07
CA VAL A 217 -14.67 11.30 -7.10
C VAL A 217 -14.65 10.56 -5.78
N ALA A 218 -14.90 9.25 -5.81
CA ALA A 218 -14.92 8.41 -4.62
C ALA A 218 -13.57 7.70 -4.47
N ASN A 219 -13.02 7.71 -3.25
CA ASN A 219 -11.70 7.16 -2.95
C ASN A 219 -11.83 5.73 -2.42
N TYR A 220 -10.90 4.85 -2.77
CA TYR A 220 -10.81 3.51 -2.19
C TYR A 220 -10.69 3.59 -0.67
N VAL A 221 -11.45 2.74 0.03
CA VAL A 221 -11.40 2.58 1.49
C VAL A 221 -10.36 1.50 1.82
N PRO A 222 -9.23 1.83 2.46
CA PRO A 222 -8.15 0.86 2.70
C PRO A 222 -8.61 -0.41 3.42
N PHE A 223 -7.97 -1.54 3.08
CA PHE A 223 -8.18 -2.87 3.65
C PHE A 223 -9.56 -3.51 3.37
N THR A 224 -10.42 -2.88 2.56
CA THR A 224 -11.75 -3.43 2.22
C THR A 224 -11.76 -4.46 1.10
N GLN A 225 -10.69 -4.53 0.29
CA GLN A 225 -10.42 -5.57 -0.71
C GLN A 225 -10.45 -7.02 -0.18
N ALA A 226 -10.40 -7.18 1.14
CA ALA A 226 -9.72 -8.31 1.78
C ALA A 226 -10.44 -8.88 3.01
N ALA A 227 -11.64 -8.41 3.34
CA ALA A 227 -12.23 -8.54 4.67
C ALA A 227 -13.00 -9.86 4.92
N ASP A 228 -13.53 -10.48 3.89
CA ASP A 228 -14.51 -11.59 3.97
C ASP A 228 -14.32 -12.66 2.87
N GLY A 229 -13.18 -12.64 2.16
CA GLY A 229 -12.91 -13.50 1.00
C GLY A 229 -13.60 -13.09 -0.30
N ARG A 230 -14.53 -12.13 -0.25
CA ARG A 230 -15.15 -11.52 -1.43
C ARG A 230 -14.21 -10.44 -1.97
N GLN A 231 -14.16 -10.28 -3.29
CA GLN A 231 -13.36 -9.23 -3.92
C GLN A 231 -14.26 -7.99 -4.07
N ALA A 232 -14.54 -7.38 -2.91
CA ALA A 232 -15.53 -6.31 -2.75
C ALA A 232 -14.88 -4.99 -2.25
N PRO A 233 -13.92 -4.39 -2.99
CA PRO A 233 -13.33 -3.11 -2.63
C PRO A 233 -14.39 -2.01 -2.52
N LYS A 234 -14.33 -1.27 -1.42
CA LYS A 234 -15.27 -0.18 -1.11
C LYS A 234 -14.69 1.15 -1.51
N PHE A 235 -15.57 2.03 -2.00
CA PHE A 235 -15.27 3.39 -2.40
C PHE A 235 -16.19 4.35 -1.66
N ARG A 236 -15.60 5.42 -1.14
CA ARG A 236 -16.31 6.40 -0.31
C ARG A 236 -16.33 7.76 -0.97
N LEU A 237 -17.49 8.43 -0.89
CA LEU A 237 -17.66 9.80 -1.33
C LEU A 237 -16.71 10.77 -0.58
N PRO A 238 -16.48 11.98 -1.11
CA PRO A 238 -15.74 13.03 -0.40
C PRO A 238 -16.35 13.34 0.97
N ALA A 239 -15.53 13.87 1.88
CA ALA A 239 -15.93 14.22 3.24
C ALA A 239 -17.24 15.04 3.29
N GLY A 240 -18.21 14.55 4.07
CA GLY A 240 -19.53 15.18 4.26
C GLY A 240 -20.56 14.93 3.16
N GLN A 241 -20.18 14.29 2.05
CA GLN A 241 -21.10 13.92 0.96
C GLN A 241 -21.83 12.61 1.25
N GLN A 242 -23.07 12.49 0.80
CA GLN A 242 -23.92 11.32 1.00
C GLN A 242 -24.70 10.96 -0.27
N LEU A 243 -24.93 9.67 -0.48
CA LEU A 243 -25.81 9.11 -1.50
C LEU A 243 -27.26 9.45 -1.15
N LYS A 244 -27.95 10.15 -2.04
CA LYS A 244 -29.31 10.63 -1.81
C LYS A 244 -30.33 9.52 -2.10
N PRO A 245 -31.19 9.12 -1.14
CA PRO A 245 -32.19 8.09 -1.37
C PRO A 245 -33.08 8.39 -2.58
N GLY A 246 -33.32 7.37 -3.41
CA GLY A 246 -34.09 7.46 -4.64
C GLY A 246 -33.28 7.84 -5.89
N VAL A 247 -32.09 8.43 -5.75
CA VAL A 247 -31.23 8.79 -6.89
C VAL A 247 -30.57 7.53 -7.48
N ALA A 248 -30.56 7.41 -8.80
CA ALA A 248 -29.80 6.38 -9.50
C ALA A 248 -28.38 6.89 -9.76
N TYR A 249 -27.37 6.15 -9.30
CA TYR A 249 -25.97 6.48 -9.50
C TYR A 249 -25.33 5.54 -10.53
N THR A 250 -24.50 6.10 -11.42
CA THR A 250 -23.65 5.37 -12.37
C THR A 250 -22.19 5.51 -11.97
N VAL A 251 -21.48 4.39 -11.81
CA VAL A 251 -20.05 4.35 -11.51
C VAL A 251 -19.25 4.23 -12.83
N THR A 252 -18.11 4.91 -12.91
CA THR A 252 -17.11 4.73 -13.97
C THR A 252 -15.70 4.74 -13.40
N SER A 253 -14.80 3.99 -14.03
CA SER A 253 -13.42 3.81 -13.60
C SER A 253 -12.43 3.97 -14.76
N LYS A 254 -11.17 4.25 -14.44
CA LYS A 254 -10.04 4.18 -15.39
C LYS A 254 -9.34 2.82 -15.38
N TRP A 255 -9.60 1.96 -14.40
CA TRP A 255 -8.88 0.70 -14.16
C TRP A 255 -9.78 -0.54 -14.13
N ALA A 256 -11.11 -0.35 -14.13
CA ALA A 256 -12.10 -1.41 -14.14
C ALA A 256 -13.15 -1.14 -15.21
N ASP A 257 -13.56 -2.19 -15.92
CA ASP A 257 -14.80 -2.18 -16.68
C ASP A 257 -15.90 -2.80 -15.83
N LEU A 258 -17.06 -2.16 -15.84
CA LEU A 258 -18.14 -2.43 -14.90
C LEU A 258 -19.39 -2.85 -15.68
N GLU A 259 -19.80 -4.12 -15.52
CA GLU A 259 -21.01 -4.67 -16.12
C GLU A 259 -22.25 -3.99 -15.50
N ASN A 260 -22.55 -4.31 -14.23
CA ASN A 260 -23.67 -3.72 -13.50
C ASN A 260 -23.24 -2.43 -12.77
N LYS A 261 -22.81 -1.44 -13.57
CA LYS A 261 -22.28 -0.13 -13.12
C LYS A 261 -23.29 0.85 -12.53
N ARG A 262 -24.51 0.42 -12.23
CA ARG A 262 -25.61 1.29 -11.76
C ARG A 262 -26.31 0.69 -10.55
N PHE A 263 -26.54 1.52 -9.53
CA PHE A 263 -27.41 1.19 -8.41
C PHE A 263 -28.34 2.37 -8.08
N LYS A 264 -29.50 2.08 -7.50
CA LYS A 264 -30.41 3.10 -6.95
C LYS A 264 -30.15 3.23 -5.45
N ALA A 265 -29.77 4.41 -5.01
CA ALA A 265 -29.49 4.65 -3.61
C ALA A 265 -30.76 4.51 -2.75
N GLN A 266 -30.62 3.82 -1.63
CA GLN A 266 -31.64 3.64 -0.61
C GLN A 266 -31.30 4.47 0.63
N TYR A 267 -32.28 4.67 1.50
CA TYR A 267 -32.01 5.20 2.84
C TYR A 267 -31.31 4.12 3.67
N ILE A 268 -30.07 4.39 4.04
CA ILE A 268 -29.31 3.63 5.02
C ILE A 268 -28.99 4.60 6.15
N ALA A 269 -29.36 4.25 7.39
CA ALA A 269 -29.01 5.07 8.55
C ALA A 269 -27.48 5.13 8.71
N PRO A 270 -26.91 6.26 9.15
CA PRO A 270 -25.51 6.30 9.58
C PRO A 270 -25.24 5.24 10.67
N LEU A 271 -23.98 4.84 10.83
CA LEU A 271 -23.57 4.00 11.96
C LEU A 271 -23.90 4.72 13.29
N LYS A 272 -24.07 4.00 14.40
CA LYS A 272 -24.35 4.64 15.70
C LYS A 272 -23.26 4.33 16.71
N LEU A 273 -22.64 5.38 17.27
CA LEU A 273 -21.73 5.23 18.40
C LEU A 273 -22.52 4.82 19.65
N GLN A 274 -22.06 3.79 20.34
CA GLN A 274 -22.61 3.30 21.61
C GLN A 274 -21.80 3.78 22.81
N SER A 275 -20.46 3.79 22.71
CA SER A 275 -19.58 4.24 23.79
C SER A 275 -18.19 4.61 23.29
N ALA A 276 -17.46 5.35 24.12
CA ALA A 276 -16.04 5.65 23.93
C ALA A 276 -15.29 5.48 25.26
N GLU A 277 -14.05 5.01 25.20
CA GLU A 277 -13.17 4.82 26.36
C GLU A 277 -11.75 5.25 26.01
N ALA A 278 -11.09 6.00 26.89
CA ALA A 278 -9.70 6.36 26.73
C ALA A 278 -8.84 5.18 27.19
N ILE A 279 -7.96 4.69 26.32
CA ILE A 279 -6.95 3.67 26.67
C ILE A 279 -5.76 4.36 27.34
N ASP A 280 -5.35 5.50 26.77
CA ASP A 280 -4.34 6.41 27.31
C ASP A 280 -4.63 7.85 26.81
N ASN A 281 -3.68 8.78 26.93
CA ASN A 281 -3.84 10.17 26.49
C ASN A 281 -3.72 10.40 24.97
N LYS A 282 -3.52 9.33 24.18
CA LYS A 282 -3.33 9.34 22.73
C LYS A 282 -4.19 8.30 21.99
N THR A 283 -4.79 7.34 22.67
CA THR A 283 -5.54 6.25 22.03
C THR A 283 -6.91 6.03 22.69
N ILE A 284 -7.93 5.87 21.85
CA ILE A 284 -9.34 5.80 22.24
C ILE A 284 -9.97 4.54 21.63
N LYS A 285 -10.74 3.82 22.42
CA LYS A 285 -11.62 2.75 21.97
C LYS A 285 -13.00 3.34 21.64
N ILE A 286 -13.45 3.21 20.40
CA ILE A 286 -14.81 3.54 19.97
C ILE A 286 -15.59 2.25 19.76
N VAL A 287 -16.84 2.21 20.22
CA VAL A 287 -17.74 1.06 20.10
C VAL A 287 -19.00 1.50 19.37
N LEU A 288 -19.37 0.78 18.31
CA LEU A 288 -20.66 0.92 17.63
C LEU A 288 -21.74 0.08 18.31
N ASP A 289 -23.00 0.50 18.17
CA ASP A 289 -24.17 -0.23 18.68
C ASP A 289 -24.33 -1.63 18.07
N LYS A 290 -23.82 -1.81 16.85
CA LYS A 290 -23.81 -3.06 16.09
C LYS A 290 -22.47 -3.23 15.39
N ASP A 291 -22.10 -4.49 15.16
CA ASP A 291 -20.97 -4.80 14.29
C ASP A 291 -21.34 -4.46 12.83
N PRO A 292 -20.59 -3.58 12.13
CA PRO A 292 -20.80 -3.34 10.70
C PRO A 292 -20.47 -4.56 9.81
N GLY A 293 -19.92 -5.64 10.36
CA GLY A 293 -19.51 -6.85 9.63
C GLY A 293 -18.21 -6.68 8.83
N MET A 294 -17.87 -5.44 8.45
CA MET A 294 -16.76 -5.09 7.56
C MET A 294 -15.99 -3.85 8.03
N GLU A 295 -14.86 -3.56 7.37
CA GLU A 295 -13.98 -2.44 7.70
C GLU A 295 -14.54 -1.08 7.22
N LEU A 296 -15.50 -0.53 7.97
CA LEU A 296 -16.10 0.78 7.71
C LEU A 296 -15.44 1.94 8.49
N PHE A 297 -14.58 1.64 9.47
CA PHE A 297 -13.85 2.65 10.22
C PHE A 297 -12.61 3.18 9.48
N ALA A 298 -12.03 2.42 8.54
CA ALA A 298 -10.91 2.84 7.70
C ALA A 298 -11.09 4.27 7.17
N GLY A 299 -10.20 5.19 7.55
CA GLY A 299 -10.24 6.61 7.14
C GLY A 299 -11.30 7.48 7.82
N ARG A 300 -11.98 6.99 8.88
CA ARG A 300 -12.89 7.79 9.71
C ARG A 300 -12.13 8.55 10.80
N SER A 301 -12.68 9.69 11.20
CA SER A 301 -12.18 10.50 12.30
C SER A 301 -13.32 10.96 13.22
N ILE A 302 -12.96 11.29 14.45
CA ILE A 302 -13.81 11.89 15.47
C ILE A 302 -13.16 13.18 15.98
N GLU A 303 -14.00 14.13 16.36
CA GLU A 303 -13.63 15.27 17.19
C GLU A 303 -14.09 15.02 18.63
N LEU A 304 -13.32 15.56 19.58
CA LEU A 304 -13.51 15.41 21.01
C LEU A 304 -13.55 16.82 21.60
N GLN A 305 -14.72 17.20 22.09
CA GLN A 305 -15.01 18.55 22.60
C GLN A 305 -15.00 18.51 24.13
N GLY A 306 -13.95 19.03 24.74
CA GLY A 306 -13.73 19.04 26.19
C GLY A 306 -14.56 20.10 26.91
N GLU A 307 -15.04 19.77 28.11
CA GLU A 307 -15.72 20.72 29.00
C GLU A 307 -14.79 21.87 29.49
N ASP A 308 -13.48 21.72 29.31
CA ASP A 308 -12.46 22.76 29.52
C ASP A 308 -12.23 23.67 28.28
N GLY A 309 -13.02 23.48 27.22
CA GLY A 309 -12.85 24.17 25.93
C GLY A 309 -11.76 23.62 25.03
N SER A 310 -11.11 22.50 25.37
CA SER A 310 -10.13 21.86 24.49
C SER A 310 -10.79 21.05 23.37
N THR A 311 -10.22 21.13 22.16
CA THR A 311 -10.62 20.30 21.02
C THR A 311 -9.48 19.36 20.65
N VAL A 312 -9.78 18.07 20.54
CA VAL A 312 -8.84 17.03 20.11
C VAL A 312 -9.45 16.23 18.96
N GLN A 313 -8.66 15.97 17.92
CA GLN A 313 -9.02 15.06 16.83
C GLN A 313 -8.34 13.71 17.01
N ALA A 314 -9.07 12.65 16.65
CA ALA A 314 -8.55 11.29 16.56
C ALA A 314 -9.02 10.60 15.27
N GLN A 315 -8.14 9.82 14.65
CA GLN A 315 -8.38 9.08 13.41
C GLN A 315 -8.31 7.58 13.68
N TYR A 316 -9.14 6.80 13.01
CA TYR A 316 -9.12 5.36 13.15
C TYR A 316 -7.77 4.75 12.76
N ARG A 317 -7.21 3.94 13.67
CA ARG A 317 -6.04 3.09 13.43
C ARG A 317 -6.45 1.95 12.51
N PHE A 318 -5.94 1.94 11.28
CA PHE A 318 -6.28 0.93 10.28
C PHE A 318 -6.14 -0.52 10.80
N SER A 319 -7.07 -1.39 10.40
CA SER A 319 -7.13 -2.80 10.79
C SER A 319 -7.22 -3.08 12.30
N SER A 320 -7.59 -2.09 13.12
CA SER A 320 -7.80 -2.28 14.56
C SER A 320 -9.21 -2.78 14.93
N ARG A 321 -10.12 -2.90 13.94
CA ARG A 321 -11.51 -3.33 14.16
C ARG A 321 -11.57 -4.72 14.77
N LYS A 322 -12.34 -4.85 15.85
CA LYS A 322 -12.74 -6.13 16.43
C LYS A 322 -14.25 -6.12 16.67
N GLY A 323 -15.00 -6.66 15.71
CA GLY A 323 -16.46 -6.57 15.69
C GLY A 323 -16.94 -5.12 15.58
N SER A 324 -17.79 -4.68 16.51
CA SER A 324 -18.26 -3.29 16.61
C SER A 324 -17.22 -2.30 17.18
N VAL A 325 -16.06 -2.78 17.65
CA VAL A 325 -15.02 -1.96 18.28
C VAL A 325 -13.98 -1.53 17.26
N GLY A 326 -13.53 -0.27 17.32
CA GLY A 326 -12.38 0.26 16.58
C GLY A 326 -11.49 1.13 17.47
N ILE A 327 -10.17 1.15 17.19
CA ILE A 327 -9.21 1.99 17.92
C ILE A 327 -8.94 3.26 17.12
N PHE A 328 -8.97 4.41 17.78
CA PHE A 328 -8.72 5.72 17.21
C PHE A 328 -7.49 6.34 17.88
N ASP A 329 -6.53 6.74 17.07
CA ASP A 329 -5.33 7.43 17.50
C ASP A 329 -5.51 8.94 17.38
N VAL A 330 -5.15 9.64 18.45
CA VAL A 330 -5.15 11.10 18.53
C VAL A 330 -4.10 11.65 17.57
N THR A 331 -4.56 12.42 16.58
CA THR A 331 -3.72 13.01 15.52
C THR A 331 -3.32 14.46 15.82
N SER A 332 -3.79 15.01 16.93
CA SER A 332 -3.60 16.41 17.33
C SER A 332 -2.97 16.52 18.74
N ASN A 333 -3.38 17.50 19.55
CA ASN A 333 -3.04 17.62 20.96
C ASN A 333 -3.44 16.35 21.75
N THR A 334 -2.75 16.03 22.85
CA THR A 334 -3.12 14.91 23.73
C THR A 334 -4.39 15.19 24.55
N LEU A 335 -5.10 14.13 24.93
CA LEU A 335 -6.20 14.20 25.88
C LEU A 335 -5.68 14.58 27.28
N LYS A 336 -6.46 15.35 28.05
CA LYS A 336 -6.10 15.76 29.41
C LYS A 336 -6.79 14.88 30.46
N THR A 337 -6.02 14.35 31.41
CA THR A 337 -6.53 13.64 32.60
C THR A 337 -7.59 14.46 33.34
N GLY A 338 -8.69 13.82 33.73
CA GLY A 338 -9.81 14.45 34.43
C GLY A 338 -10.74 15.31 33.56
N VAL A 339 -10.37 15.62 32.31
CA VAL A 339 -11.28 16.33 31.39
C VAL A 339 -12.28 15.35 30.80
N LYS A 340 -13.55 15.78 30.80
CA LYS A 340 -14.66 15.11 30.14
C LYS A 340 -14.85 15.68 28.75
N TYR A 341 -14.79 14.80 27.75
CA TYR A 341 -14.94 15.10 26.33
C TYR A 341 -16.27 14.55 25.82
N ARG A 342 -16.93 15.31 24.93
CA ARG A 342 -18.03 14.83 24.09
C ARG A 342 -17.47 14.32 22.77
N VAL A 343 -17.77 13.08 22.41
CA VAL A 343 -17.36 12.50 21.12
C VAL A 343 -18.31 12.93 20.01
N VAL A 344 -17.75 13.43 18.91
CA VAL A 344 -18.48 13.91 17.73
C VAL A 344 -17.90 13.23 16.47
N PRO A 345 -18.66 12.36 15.78
CA PRO A 345 -18.26 11.81 14.49
C PRO A 345 -18.12 12.94 13.47
N MET A 346 -16.93 13.07 12.87
CA MET A 346 -16.73 14.05 11.79
C MET A 346 -17.52 13.61 10.54
N ASN A 347 -17.91 14.53 9.66
CA ASN A 347 -18.47 14.20 8.33
C ASN A 347 -19.74 13.32 8.34
N ASN A 348 -20.48 13.24 9.46
CA ASN A 348 -21.76 12.52 9.58
C ASN A 348 -21.70 11.02 9.21
N TRP A 349 -20.56 10.36 9.42
CA TRP A 349 -20.42 8.91 9.19
C TRP A 349 -21.12 8.05 10.26
N ALA A 350 -21.29 8.62 11.45
CA ALA A 350 -22.07 8.05 12.53
C ALA A 350 -22.91 9.11 13.25
N THR A 351 -23.94 8.67 13.95
CA THR A 351 -24.63 9.44 15.01
C THR A 351 -24.00 9.15 16.37
N ALA A 352 -24.12 10.10 17.30
CA ALA A 352 -23.61 9.98 18.67
C ALA A 352 -24.56 10.68 19.65
N ASP A 353 -25.37 9.89 20.36
CA ASP A 353 -26.38 10.38 21.30
C ASP A 353 -25.72 10.70 22.66
N TYR A 354 -24.96 11.79 22.70
CA TYR A 354 -24.13 12.22 23.85
C TYR A 354 -23.25 11.09 24.40
N ILE A 355 -22.12 10.84 23.73
CA ILE A 355 -21.12 9.87 24.19
C ILE A 355 -20.05 10.61 24.99
N PRO A 356 -20.03 10.51 26.33
CA PRO A 356 -18.97 11.08 27.16
C PRO A 356 -17.73 10.17 27.13
N LEU A 357 -16.57 10.81 27.16
CA LEU A 357 -15.26 10.20 27.28
C LEU A 357 -14.52 10.90 28.42
N ILE A 358 -14.05 10.15 29.43
CA ILE A 358 -13.25 10.70 30.53
C ILE A 358 -11.88 10.02 30.51
N VAL A 359 -10.82 10.82 30.53
CA VAL A 359 -9.44 10.35 30.69
C VAL A 359 -9.19 10.16 32.18
N LYS A 360 -8.81 8.95 32.59
CA LYS A 360 -8.46 8.62 33.97
C LYS A 360 -7.03 9.04 34.32
#